data_AF-R1DW65-F1
#
_entry.id   AF-R1DW65-F1
#
_cell.length_a   1.000
_cell.length_b   1.000
_cell.length_c   1.000
_cell.angle_alpha   90.00
_cell.angle_beta   90.00
_cell.angle_gamma   90.00
#
_symmetry.space_group_name_H-M   'P 1'
#
loop_
_entity.id
_entity.type
_entity.pdbx_description
1 polymer ?
#
loop_
_entity_poly.entity_id
_entity_poly.type
_entity_poly.pdbx_seq_one_letter_code
_entity_poly.pdbx_strand_id
1 'polypeptide(L)'
;MRGRRSLDAPPPSEPAPHRHHKNVQRSRRRSELRAEVAAATSIDEALEGVRAGGEGAEAAARSVLRLSGEPSCCELAVRGLPALVECLRSGDVQAARPCAKALARLCAGAAERQDAALAAGTLGAVVDCLAAHGGDPSAVAACGLLLQHLATGVGAAARRAAAMEAGVLPAVAAVARRWDGDCAAILACRAAVRSLTRDSAALQSAARTQGVPAQWLL
;
A
#
# COMPACT_ATOMS: atom_id res chain seq x y z
N MET A 1 -80.29 -31.52 -6.73
CA MET A 1 -80.04 -30.22 -7.40
C MET A 1 -79.33 -29.31 -6.41
N ARG A 2 -78.04 -29.03 -6.65
CA ARG A 2 -77.43 -27.70 -6.96
C ARG A 2 -77.70 -26.62 -5.88
N GLY A 3 -76.71 -25.92 -5.33
CA GLY A 3 -75.30 -25.81 -5.68
C GLY A 3 -74.48 -25.12 -4.59
N ARG A 4 -73.21 -25.50 -4.49
CA ARG A 4 -72.20 -24.91 -3.61
C ARG A 4 -71.85 -23.50 -4.13
N ARG A 5 -71.92 -22.49 -3.26
CA ARG A 5 -71.40 -21.14 -3.55
C ARG A 5 -69.88 -21.19 -3.37
N SER A 6 -69.15 -21.04 -4.48
CA SER A 6 -67.71 -20.79 -4.45
C SER A 6 -67.48 -19.44 -3.79
N LEU A 7 -66.70 -19.43 -2.71
CA LEU A 7 -66.11 -18.22 -2.15
C LEU A 7 -64.97 -17.81 -3.10
N ASP A 8 -65.22 -16.80 -3.93
CA ASP A 8 -64.17 -16.16 -4.72
C ASP A 8 -63.14 -15.57 -3.77
N ALA A 9 -61.95 -16.18 -3.74
CA ALA A 9 -60.79 -15.59 -3.11
C ALA A 9 -60.40 -14.34 -3.91
N PRO A 10 -60.12 -13.19 -3.26
CA PRO A 10 -59.64 -12.02 -3.98
C PRO A 10 -58.32 -12.38 -4.68
N PRO A 11 -58.07 -11.88 -5.91
CA PRO A 11 -56.83 -12.16 -6.62
C PRO A 11 -55.65 -11.68 -5.76
N PRO A 12 -54.52 -12.41 -5.76
CA PRO A 12 -53.33 -11.98 -5.03
C PRO A 12 -52.97 -10.59 -5.54
N SER A 13 -52.98 -9.60 -4.63
CA SER A 13 -52.61 -8.24 -4.94
C SER A 13 -51.19 -8.24 -5.51
N GLU A 14 -51.05 -8.00 -6.81
CA GLU A 14 -49.75 -7.83 -7.45
C GLU A 14 -48.97 -6.77 -6.66
N PRO A 15 -47.76 -7.08 -6.18
CA PRO A 15 -46.97 -6.12 -5.43
C PRO A 15 -46.68 -4.94 -6.36
N ALA A 16 -47.26 -3.77 -6.04
CA ALA A 16 -47.12 -2.56 -6.81
C ALA A 16 -45.64 -2.37 -7.22
N PRO A 17 -45.31 -2.24 -8.52
CA PRO A 17 -43.95 -2.37 -9.04
C PRO A 17 -42.94 -1.42 -8.35
N HIS A 18 -43.41 -0.26 -7.90
CA HIS A 18 -42.61 0.71 -7.16
C HIS A 18 -42.17 0.27 -5.75
N ARG A 19 -42.93 -0.61 -5.08
CA ARG A 19 -42.57 -1.17 -3.75
C ARG A 19 -41.48 -2.23 -3.87
N HIS A 20 -41.54 -3.06 -4.91
CA HIS A 20 -40.53 -4.08 -5.18
C HIS A 20 -39.17 -3.45 -5.49
N HIS A 21 -39.13 -2.42 -6.34
CA HIS A 21 -37.90 -1.70 -6.67
C HIS A 21 -37.22 -1.06 -5.44
N LYS A 22 -38.00 -0.39 -4.58
CA LYS A 22 -37.49 0.21 -3.32
C LYS A 22 -36.95 -0.85 -2.36
N ASN A 23 -37.59 -2.01 -2.26
CA ASN A 23 -37.14 -3.11 -1.40
C ASN A 23 -35.84 -3.74 -1.92
N VAL A 24 -35.69 -3.91 -3.24
CA VAL A 24 -34.45 -4.40 -3.87
C VAL A 24 -33.31 -3.42 -3.62
N GLN A 25 -33.52 -2.11 -3.83
CA GLN A 25 -32.50 -1.09 -3.56
C GLN A 25 -32.07 -1.07 -2.08
N ARG A 26 -33.02 -1.15 -1.14
CA ARG A 26 -32.73 -1.24 0.30
C ARG A 26 -31.99 -2.52 0.67
N SER A 27 -32.27 -3.62 -0.01
CA SER A 27 -31.54 -4.88 0.19
C SER A 27 -30.10 -4.76 -0.29
N ARG A 28 -29.88 -4.22 -1.49
CA ARG A 28 -28.53 -4.00 -2.06
C ARG A 28 -27.70 -3.07 -1.18
N ARG A 29 -28.27 -1.95 -0.76
CA ARG A 29 -27.58 -1.01 0.13
C ARG A 29 -27.18 -1.65 1.47
N ARG A 30 -28.04 -2.53 2.03
CA ARG A 30 -27.71 -3.26 3.27
C ARG A 30 -26.62 -4.30 3.05
N SER A 31 -26.58 -4.99 1.91
CA SER A 31 -25.49 -5.92 1.60
C SER A 31 -24.17 -5.18 1.37
N GLU A 32 -24.20 -4.03 0.70
CA GLU A 32 -23.01 -3.18 0.49
C GLU A 32 -22.44 -2.70 1.82
N LEU A 33 -23.27 -2.11 2.70
CA LEU A 33 -22.85 -1.68 4.03
C LEU A 33 -22.27 -2.83 4.87
N ARG A 34 -22.84 -4.04 4.79
CA ARG A 34 -22.30 -5.21 5.50
C ARG A 34 -20.93 -5.62 4.96
N ALA A 35 -20.74 -5.54 3.64
CA ALA A 35 -19.45 -5.83 3.01
C ALA A 35 -18.40 -4.78 3.40
N GLU A 36 -18.75 -3.50 3.43
CA GLU A 36 -17.88 -2.42 3.88
C GLU A 36 -17.44 -2.60 5.34
N VAL A 37 -18.38 -2.92 6.24
CA VAL A 37 -18.08 -3.18 7.65
C VAL A 37 -17.17 -4.40 7.79
N ALA A 38 -17.46 -5.50 7.07
CA ALA A 38 -16.64 -6.71 7.12
C ALA A 38 -15.20 -6.44 6.60
N ALA A 39 -15.06 -5.64 5.55
CA ALA A 39 -13.76 -5.22 5.03
C ALA A 39 -12.99 -4.38 6.05
N ALA A 40 -13.66 -3.42 6.71
CA ALA A 40 -13.05 -2.61 7.76
C ALA A 40 -12.56 -3.46 8.93
N THR A 41 -13.38 -4.40 9.42
CA THR A 41 -12.98 -5.34 10.47
C THR A 41 -11.77 -6.17 10.02
N SER A 42 -11.77 -6.68 8.79
CA SER A 42 -10.66 -7.49 8.27
C SER A 42 -9.35 -6.71 8.15
N ILE A 43 -9.41 -5.42 7.80
CA ILE A 43 -8.23 -4.54 7.77
C ILE A 43 -7.73 -4.27 9.19
N ASP A 44 -8.62 -3.92 10.12
CA ASP A 44 -8.23 -3.61 11.49
C ASP A 44 -7.59 -4.83 12.18
N GLU A 45 -8.15 -6.03 11.99
CA GLU A 45 -7.55 -7.30 12.46
C GLU A 45 -6.16 -7.55 11.84
N ALA A 46 -6.00 -7.32 10.54
CA ALA A 46 -4.72 -7.48 9.87
C ALA A 46 -3.69 -6.44 10.36
N LEU A 47 -4.10 -5.21 10.68
CA LEU A 47 -3.22 -4.19 11.21
C LEU A 47 -2.81 -4.48 12.66
N GLU A 48 -3.72 -4.98 13.49
CA GLU A 48 -3.37 -5.47 14.83
C GLU A 48 -2.37 -6.63 14.77
N GLY A 49 -2.54 -7.56 13.83
CA GLY A 49 -1.56 -8.64 13.61
C GLY A 49 -0.18 -8.13 13.20
N VAL A 50 -0.10 -7.07 12.39
CA VAL A 50 1.18 -6.42 12.05
C VAL A 50 1.79 -5.73 13.27
N ARG A 51 0.98 -5.04 14.09
CA ARG A 51 1.45 -4.36 15.32
C ARG A 51 1.95 -5.33 16.38
N ALA A 52 1.29 -6.47 16.52
CA ALA A 52 1.65 -7.50 17.49
C ALA A 52 3.02 -8.11 17.19
N GLY A 53 3.43 -8.14 15.91
CA GLY A 53 4.70 -8.73 15.50
C GLY A 53 4.74 -10.25 15.63
N GLY A 54 5.92 -10.84 15.46
CA GLY A 54 6.17 -12.26 15.66
C GLY A 54 5.67 -13.17 14.52
N GLU A 55 5.38 -14.44 14.85
CA GLU A 55 5.06 -15.48 13.85
C GLU A 55 3.84 -15.17 12.96
N GLY A 56 2.92 -14.31 13.41
CA GLY A 56 1.74 -13.89 12.66
C GLY A 56 1.94 -12.65 11.78
N ALA A 57 3.04 -11.90 11.95
CA ALA A 57 3.21 -10.58 11.33
C ALA A 57 3.25 -10.65 9.80
N GLU A 58 3.90 -11.68 9.24
CA GLU A 58 3.94 -11.88 7.79
C GLU A 58 2.53 -12.12 7.22
N ALA A 59 1.75 -13.02 7.81
CA ALA A 59 0.40 -13.34 7.35
C ALA A 59 -0.51 -12.11 7.46
N ALA A 60 -0.37 -11.36 8.54
CA ALA A 60 -1.08 -10.10 8.76
C ALA A 60 -0.69 -9.05 7.69
N ALA A 61 0.60 -8.85 7.44
CA ALA A 61 1.11 -7.94 6.40
C ALA A 61 0.67 -8.35 4.99
N ARG A 62 0.60 -9.66 4.70
CA ARG A 62 0.06 -10.17 3.42
C ARG A 62 -1.43 -9.89 3.28
N SER A 63 -2.19 -9.99 4.37
CA SER A 63 -3.60 -9.60 4.40
C SER A 63 -3.77 -8.11 4.13
N VAL A 64 -3.00 -7.25 4.80
CA VAL A 64 -2.99 -5.80 4.53
C VAL A 64 -2.63 -5.52 3.08
N LEU A 65 -1.58 -6.16 2.55
CA LEU A 65 -1.18 -6.03 1.16
C LEU A 65 -2.35 -6.38 0.24
N ARG A 66 -2.99 -7.55 0.42
CA ARG A 66 -4.12 -8.00 -0.40
C ARG A 66 -5.27 -6.98 -0.37
N LEU A 67 -5.69 -6.59 0.82
CA LEU A 67 -6.78 -5.65 1.06
C LEU A 67 -6.47 -4.26 0.47
N SER A 68 -5.22 -3.81 0.52
CA SER A 68 -4.79 -2.54 -0.10
C SER A 68 -4.91 -2.51 -1.63
N GLY A 69 -5.32 -3.62 -2.27
CA GLY A 69 -5.63 -3.67 -3.70
C GLY A 69 -7.08 -3.47 -4.04
N GLU A 70 -7.94 -3.61 -3.04
CA GLU A 70 -9.36 -3.43 -3.19
C GLU A 70 -9.65 -1.92 -3.02
N PRO A 71 -10.27 -1.25 -4.01
CA PRO A 71 -10.51 0.19 -3.94
C PRO A 71 -11.26 0.64 -2.68
N SER A 72 -12.18 -0.20 -2.19
CA SER A 72 -12.96 0.02 -0.95
C SER A 72 -12.10 0.01 0.32
N CYS A 73 -10.94 -0.63 0.26
CA CYS A 73 -10.08 -0.92 1.40
C CYS A 73 -8.85 -0.01 1.45
N CYS A 74 -8.47 0.62 0.33
CA CYS A 74 -7.32 1.52 0.23
C CYS A 74 -7.35 2.64 1.27
N GLU A 75 -8.48 3.35 1.41
CA GLU A 75 -8.60 4.48 2.34
C GLU A 75 -8.54 4.01 3.80
N LEU A 76 -9.10 2.84 4.10
CA LEU A 76 -9.02 2.23 5.42
C LEU A 76 -7.59 1.80 5.76
N ALA A 77 -6.86 1.25 4.78
CA ALA A 77 -5.49 0.80 4.94
C ALA A 77 -4.49 1.95 5.18
N VAL A 78 -4.84 3.21 4.83
CA VAL A 78 -4.04 4.40 5.20
C VAL A 78 -3.97 4.58 6.71
N ARG A 79 -4.99 4.19 7.48
CA ARG A 79 -4.96 4.18 8.96
C ARG A 79 -3.87 3.26 9.52
N GLY A 80 -3.44 2.29 8.70
CA GLY A 80 -2.41 1.32 9.01
C GLY A 80 -0.97 1.78 8.77
N LEU A 81 -0.75 2.96 8.17
CA LEU A 81 0.60 3.44 7.85
C LEU A 81 1.57 3.38 9.05
N PRO A 82 1.21 3.84 10.27
CA PRO A 82 2.14 3.76 11.40
C PRO A 82 2.56 2.33 11.74
N ALA A 83 1.64 1.37 11.67
CA ALA A 83 1.91 -0.04 11.95
C ALA A 83 2.85 -0.66 10.91
N LEU A 84 2.60 -0.37 9.63
CA LEU A 84 3.44 -0.86 8.53
C LEU A 84 4.85 -0.26 8.58
N VAL A 85 4.95 1.03 8.92
CA VAL A 85 6.24 1.71 9.07
C VAL A 85 7.02 1.15 10.26
N GLU A 86 6.36 0.91 11.39
CA GLU A 86 7.03 0.32 12.56
C GLU A 86 7.47 -1.12 12.30
N CYS A 87 6.65 -1.90 11.60
CA CYS A 87 7.03 -3.24 11.16
C CYS A 87 8.28 -3.21 10.25
N LEU A 88 8.40 -2.23 9.34
CA LEU A 88 9.62 -2.07 8.55
C LEU A 88 10.85 -1.71 9.39
N ARG A 89 10.68 -0.89 10.44
CA ARG A 89 11.79 -0.54 11.35
C ARG A 89 12.23 -1.71 12.22
N SER A 90 11.30 -2.59 12.60
CA SER A 90 11.57 -3.72 13.49
C SER A 90 12.62 -4.70 12.94
N GLY A 91 12.84 -4.70 11.62
CA GLY A 91 13.77 -5.63 10.98
C GLY A 91 13.25 -7.07 10.93
N ASP A 92 11.94 -7.29 11.06
CA ASP A 92 11.34 -8.60 10.83
C ASP A 92 11.47 -8.98 9.35
N VAL A 93 12.37 -9.93 9.06
CA VAL A 93 12.67 -10.41 7.70
C VAL A 93 11.42 -10.90 6.98
N GLN A 94 10.51 -11.59 7.70
CA GLN A 94 9.34 -12.21 7.07
C GLN A 94 8.27 -11.16 6.77
N ALA A 95 8.10 -10.19 7.66
CA ALA A 95 7.08 -9.15 7.52
C ALA A 95 7.54 -7.91 6.71
N ALA A 96 8.85 -7.66 6.60
CA ALA A 96 9.38 -6.47 5.93
C ALA A 96 8.96 -6.39 4.46
N ARG A 97 9.10 -7.47 3.71
CA ARG A 97 8.70 -7.53 2.29
C ARG A 97 7.20 -7.24 2.09
N PRO A 98 6.25 -7.95 2.71
CA PRO A 98 4.83 -7.66 2.52
C PRO A 98 4.45 -6.26 3.03
N CYS A 99 5.07 -5.74 4.10
CA CYS A 99 4.85 -4.37 4.57
C CYS A 99 5.32 -3.33 3.56
N ALA A 100 6.53 -3.46 3.03
CA ALA A 100 7.06 -2.56 1.99
C ALA A 100 6.17 -2.58 0.73
N LYS A 101 5.66 -3.76 0.33
CA LYS A 101 4.73 -3.87 -0.80
C LYS A 101 3.38 -3.22 -0.51
N ALA A 102 2.84 -3.40 0.69
CA ALA A 102 1.58 -2.77 1.10
C ALA A 102 1.72 -1.24 1.05
N LEU A 103 2.79 -0.71 1.62
CA LEU A 103 3.12 0.71 1.56
C LEU A 103 3.30 1.22 0.13
N ALA A 104 4.04 0.49 -0.71
CA ALA A 104 4.21 0.84 -2.12
C ALA A 104 2.85 0.95 -2.83
N ARG A 105 1.94 0.01 -2.56
CA ARG A 105 0.60 0.01 -3.14
C ARG A 105 -0.26 1.18 -2.65
N LEU A 106 -0.20 1.51 -1.36
CA LEU A 106 -0.89 2.69 -0.81
C LEU A 106 -0.39 3.98 -1.45
N CYS A 107 0.92 4.07 -1.70
CA CYS A 107 1.58 5.22 -2.32
C CYS A 107 1.47 5.28 -3.85
N ALA A 108 1.00 4.23 -4.52
CA ALA A 108 0.93 4.16 -5.99
C ALA A 108 -0.14 5.10 -6.61
N GLY A 109 -0.83 5.91 -5.81
CA GLY A 109 -1.93 6.77 -6.24
C GLY A 109 -1.83 8.19 -5.70
N ALA A 110 -2.88 8.59 -4.98
CA ALA A 110 -3.14 9.97 -4.56
C ALA A 110 -2.00 10.60 -3.75
N ALA A 111 -1.72 11.89 -4.00
CA ALA A 111 -0.64 12.62 -3.34
C ALA A 111 -0.83 12.69 -1.82
N GLU A 112 -2.08 12.76 -1.37
CA GLU A 112 -2.48 12.76 0.03
C GLU A 112 -2.01 11.49 0.76
N ARG A 113 -2.06 10.34 0.08
CA ARG A 113 -1.58 9.06 0.63
C ARG A 113 -0.07 9.01 0.71
N GLN A 114 0.62 9.59 -0.28
CA GLN A 114 2.07 9.70 -0.28
C GLN A 114 2.56 10.64 0.82
N ASP A 115 1.85 11.74 1.06
CA ASP A 115 2.17 12.71 2.11
C ASP A 115 1.84 12.15 3.51
N ALA A 116 0.75 11.40 3.65
CA ALA A 116 0.45 10.66 4.88
C ALA A 116 1.53 9.61 5.19
N ALA A 117 2.00 8.88 4.17
CA ALA A 117 3.11 7.94 4.33
C ALA A 117 4.41 8.65 4.74
N LEU A 118 4.69 9.82 4.15
CA LEU A 118 5.82 10.65 4.55
C LEU A 118 5.71 11.08 6.02
N ALA A 119 4.54 11.59 6.43
CA ALA A 119 4.28 12.02 7.81
C ALA A 119 4.41 10.88 8.83
N ALA A 120 4.08 9.64 8.43
CA ALA A 120 4.30 8.45 9.25
C ALA A 120 5.78 8.05 9.42
N GLY A 121 6.70 8.70 8.69
CA GLY A 121 8.15 8.44 8.77
C GLY A 121 8.61 7.28 7.89
N THR A 122 7.91 7.03 6.77
CA THR A 122 8.20 5.92 5.84
C THR A 122 9.63 5.95 5.30
N LEU A 123 10.18 7.14 5.01
CA LEU A 123 11.53 7.24 4.44
C LEU A 123 12.63 6.71 5.37
N GLY A 124 12.55 7.05 6.66
CA GLY A 124 13.48 6.53 7.67
C GLY A 124 13.36 5.01 7.79
N ALA A 125 12.13 4.49 7.85
CA ALA A 125 11.90 3.05 7.92
C ALA A 125 12.38 2.30 6.67
N VAL A 126 12.33 2.92 5.48
CA VAL A 126 12.94 2.34 4.28
C VAL A 126 14.46 2.27 4.42
N VAL A 127 15.11 3.32 4.95
CA VAL A 127 16.56 3.30 5.19
C VAL A 127 16.94 2.21 6.18
N ASP A 128 16.22 2.08 7.29
CA ASP A 128 16.42 1.03 8.29
C ASP A 128 16.24 -0.37 7.67
N CYS A 129 15.16 -0.55 6.89
CA CYS A 129 14.88 -1.79 6.19
C CYS A 129 15.97 -2.14 5.16
N LEU A 130 16.49 -1.17 4.40
CA LEU A 130 17.57 -1.42 3.44
C LEU A 130 18.89 -1.76 4.15
N ALA A 131 19.14 -1.19 5.33
CA ALA A 131 20.30 -1.52 6.14
C ALA A 131 20.21 -2.96 6.68
N ALA A 132 19.07 -3.32 7.26
CA ALA A 132 18.82 -4.64 7.85
C ALA A 132 18.66 -5.76 6.81
N HIS A 133 17.98 -5.48 5.69
CA HIS A 133 17.58 -6.48 4.69
C HIS A 133 18.19 -6.24 3.31
N GLY A 134 19.27 -5.48 3.20
CA GLY A 134 19.93 -5.21 1.92
C GLY A 134 20.46 -6.44 1.18
N GLY A 135 20.47 -7.62 1.82
CA GLY A 135 20.78 -8.93 1.24
C GLY A 135 19.55 -9.73 0.77
N ASP A 136 18.32 -9.30 1.05
CA ASP A 136 17.10 -9.89 0.48
C ASP A 136 16.65 -9.07 -0.74
N PRO A 137 16.75 -9.62 -1.97
CA PRO A 137 16.41 -8.88 -3.17
C PRO A 137 14.91 -8.57 -3.24
N SER A 138 14.06 -9.36 -2.58
CA SER A 138 12.61 -9.15 -2.58
C SER A 138 12.21 -7.97 -1.70
N ALA A 139 12.79 -7.85 -0.50
CA ALA A 139 12.59 -6.70 0.38
C ALA A 139 13.15 -5.42 -0.26
N VAL A 140 14.37 -5.46 -0.78
CA VAL A 140 14.99 -4.31 -1.47
C VAL A 140 14.16 -3.86 -2.67
N ALA A 141 13.67 -4.78 -3.50
CA ALA A 141 12.82 -4.42 -4.65
C ALA A 141 11.52 -3.72 -4.19
N ALA A 142 10.91 -4.18 -3.11
CA ALA A 142 9.70 -3.57 -2.56
C ALA A 142 9.99 -2.15 -2.02
N CYS A 143 11.10 -1.95 -1.33
CA CYS A 143 11.56 -0.61 -0.90
C CYS A 143 11.83 0.31 -2.10
N GLY A 144 12.49 -0.20 -3.15
CA GLY A 144 12.73 0.57 -4.37
C GLY A 144 11.43 1.04 -5.04
N LEU A 145 10.43 0.15 -5.16
CA LEU A 145 9.12 0.51 -5.70
C LEU A 145 8.41 1.57 -4.85
N LEU A 146 8.45 1.45 -3.52
CA LEU A 146 7.89 2.44 -2.61
C LEU A 146 8.54 3.82 -2.79
N LEU A 147 9.87 3.87 -2.85
CA LEU A 147 10.62 5.10 -3.09
C LEU A 147 10.26 5.73 -4.44
N GLN A 148 10.12 4.91 -5.48
CA GLN A 148 9.70 5.39 -6.80
C GLN A 148 8.31 6.05 -6.74
N HIS A 149 7.35 5.46 -6.04
CA HIS A 149 6.03 6.06 -5.87
C HIS A 149 6.10 7.39 -5.13
N LEU A 150 6.83 7.46 -4.01
CA LEU A 150 7.01 8.70 -3.25
C LEU A 150 7.71 9.80 -4.06
N ALA A 151 8.61 9.43 -4.97
CA ALA A 151 9.35 10.35 -5.82
C ALA A 151 8.58 10.86 -7.05
N THR A 152 7.32 10.46 -7.24
CA THR A 152 6.49 10.84 -8.40
C THR A 152 5.16 11.47 -7.98
N GLY A 153 4.45 12.06 -8.95
CA GLY A 153 3.15 12.71 -8.72
C GLY A 153 3.24 14.17 -8.27
N VAL A 154 2.07 14.74 -7.95
CA VAL A 154 1.94 16.12 -7.45
C VAL A 154 2.62 16.23 -6.08
N GLY A 155 3.41 17.28 -5.86
CA GLY A 155 4.16 17.47 -4.61
C GLY A 155 5.47 16.68 -4.51
N ALA A 156 5.86 15.94 -5.56
CA ALA A 156 7.05 15.09 -5.53
C ALA A 156 8.36 15.85 -5.23
N ALA A 157 8.45 17.16 -5.48
CA ALA A 157 9.65 17.93 -5.17
C ALA A 157 9.96 17.94 -3.66
N ALA A 158 8.94 18.14 -2.81
CA ALA A 158 9.10 18.12 -1.36
C ALA A 158 9.45 16.72 -0.85
N ARG A 159 8.78 15.68 -1.38
CA ARG A 159 9.09 14.28 -1.03
C ARG A 159 10.50 13.85 -1.45
N ARG A 160 10.98 14.33 -2.61
CA ARG A 160 12.36 14.13 -3.08
C ARG A 160 13.38 14.77 -2.15
N ALA A 161 13.14 16.01 -1.72
CA ALA A 161 14.00 16.69 -0.75
C ALA A 161 14.03 15.92 0.59
N ALA A 162 12.87 15.53 1.11
CA ALA A 162 12.79 14.75 2.35
C ALA A 162 13.53 13.39 2.25
N ALA A 163 13.50 12.73 1.09
CA ALA A 163 14.25 11.51 0.85
C ALA A 163 15.77 11.71 0.92
N MET A 164 16.26 12.90 0.53
CA MET A 164 17.68 13.22 0.67
C MET A 164 18.07 13.42 2.14
N GLU A 165 17.29 14.20 2.87
CA GLU A 165 17.51 14.45 4.29
C GLU A 165 17.43 13.15 5.11
N ALA A 166 16.54 12.23 4.74
CA ALA A 166 16.41 10.93 5.37
C ALA A 166 17.57 9.96 5.06
N GLY A 167 18.50 10.30 4.15
CA GLY A 167 19.62 9.42 3.80
C GLY A 167 19.26 8.24 2.90
N VAL A 168 18.23 8.38 2.05
CA VAL A 168 17.81 7.30 1.13
C VAL A 168 18.90 6.94 0.12
N LEU A 169 19.54 7.94 -0.48
CA LEU A 169 20.57 7.73 -1.49
C LEU A 169 21.80 6.95 -1.00
N PRO A 170 22.44 7.27 0.14
CA PRO A 170 23.55 6.47 0.64
C PRO A 170 23.11 5.05 1.02
N ALA A 171 21.88 4.86 1.52
CA ALA A 171 21.33 3.52 1.79
C ALA A 171 21.17 2.70 0.50
N VAL A 172 20.59 3.28 -0.54
CA VAL A 172 20.44 2.63 -1.85
C VAL A 172 21.80 2.35 -2.50
N ALA A 173 22.77 3.26 -2.38
CA ALA A 173 24.13 3.04 -2.88
C ALA A 173 24.85 1.91 -2.12
N ALA A 174 24.63 1.78 -0.81
CA ALA A 174 25.18 0.68 -0.02
C ALA A 174 24.61 -0.67 -0.47
N VAL A 175 23.32 -0.73 -0.76
CA VAL A 175 22.68 -1.92 -1.35
C VAL A 175 23.26 -2.20 -2.74
N ALA A 176 23.37 -1.19 -3.61
CA ALA A 176 23.92 -1.34 -4.95
C ALA A 176 25.30 -2.02 -4.98
N ARG A 177 26.17 -1.71 -4.00
CA ARG A 177 27.51 -2.30 -3.88
C ARG A 177 27.52 -3.78 -3.50
N ARG A 178 26.42 -4.31 -2.95
CA ARG A 178 26.33 -5.71 -2.49
C ARG A 178 25.94 -6.68 -3.60
N TRP A 179 25.38 -6.18 -4.69
CA TRP A 179 24.84 -7.01 -5.77
C TRP A 179 25.62 -6.75 -7.05
N ASP A 180 26.01 -7.83 -7.71
CA ASP A 180 26.53 -7.79 -9.07
C ASP A 180 25.42 -8.22 -10.05
N GLY A 181 25.18 -7.43 -11.10
CA GLY A 181 24.19 -7.71 -12.15
C GLY A 181 22.79 -7.10 -11.99
N ASP A 182 21.94 -7.36 -13.00
CA ASP A 182 20.59 -6.82 -13.13
C ASP A 182 19.54 -7.75 -12.48
N CYS A 183 19.40 -7.67 -11.15
CA CYS A 183 18.28 -8.30 -10.45
C CYS A 183 17.13 -7.30 -10.22
N ALA A 184 15.93 -7.81 -9.92
CA ALA A 184 14.75 -6.97 -9.68
C ALA A 184 14.97 -5.89 -8.60
N ALA A 185 15.79 -6.20 -7.59
CA ALA A 185 16.18 -5.27 -6.53
C ALA A 185 16.96 -4.07 -7.09
N ILE A 186 17.98 -4.34 -7.90
CA ILE A 186 18.82 -3.32 -8.54
C ILE A 186 18.03 -2.48 -9.53
N LEU A 187 17.16 -3.12 -10.33
CA LEU A 187 16.29 -2.39 -11.25
C LEU A 187 15.32 -1.46 -10.51
N ALA A 188 14.72 -1.91 -9.41
CA ALA A 188 13.82 -1.09 -8.60
C ALA A 188 14.57 0.07 -7.91
N CYS A 189 15.74 -0.19 -7.33
CA CYS A 189 16.59 0.84 -6.74
C CYS A 189 17.05 1.88 -7.77
N ARG A 190 17.44 1.43 -8.98
CA ARG A 190 17.81 2.32 -10.09
C ARG A 190 16.63 3.19 -10.51
N ALA A 191 15.43 2.62 -10.66
CA ALA A 191 14.21 3.37 -10.99
C ALA A 191 13.85 4.39 -9.90
N ALA A 192 14.03 4.03 -8.62
CA ALA A 192 13.84 4.90 -7.48
C ALA A 192 14.80 6.09 -7.52
N VAL A 193 16.11 5.83 -7.69
CA VAL A 193 17.15 6.86 -7.80
C VAL A 193 16.84 7.83 -8.94
N ARG A 194 16.53 7.33 -10.14
CA ARG A 194 16.16 8.18 -11.29
C ARG A 194 14.97 9.07 -10.98
N SER A 195 13.97 8.53 -10.30
CA SER A 195 12.77 9.28 -9.93
C SER A 195 13.08 10.33 -8.87
N LEU A 196 13.93 9.98 -7.88
CA LEU A 196 14.35 10.87 -6.81
C LEU A 196 15.20 12.05 -7.32
N THR A 197 16.07 11.80 -8.30
CA THR A 197 16.97 12.82 -8.86
C THR A 197 16.44 13.44 -10.15
N ARG A 198 15.20 13.13 -10.53
CA ARG A 198 14.60 13.61 -11.79
C ARG A 198 14.60 15.15 -11.81
N ASP A 199 15.02 15.73 -12.94
CA ASP A 199 15.00 17.17 -13.20
C ASP A 199 15.75 18.05 -12.19
N SER A 200 16.70 17.49 -11.43
CA SER A 200 17.51 18.26 -10.49
C SER A 200 18.98 17.90 -10.57
N ALA A 201 19.76 18.77 -11.22
CA ALA A 201 21.21 18.64 -11.31
C ALA A 201 21.88 18.63 -9.93
N ALA A 202 21.34 19.38 -8.97
CA ALA A 202 21.81 19.37 -7.58
C ALA A 202 21.63 17.99 -6.93
N LEU A 203 20.46 17.37 -7.10
CA LEU A 203 20.18 16.03 -6.57
C LEU A 203 21.00 14.95 -7.27
N GLN A 204 21.21 15.07 -8.58
CA GLN A 204 22.10 14.17 -9.32
C GLN A 204 23.56 14.31 -8.86
N SER A 205 24.04 15.53 -8.62
CA SER A 205 25.38 15.77 -8.07
C SER A 205 25.53 15.15 -6.68
N ALA A 206 24.56 15.39 -5.79
CA ALA A 206 24.52 14.80 -4.46
C ALA A 206 24.55 13.27 -4.50
N ALA A 207 23.75 12.65 -5.38
CA ALA A 207 23.76 11.20 -5.57
C ALA A 207 25.13 10.64 -5.96
N ARG A 208 25.86 11.32 -6.88
CA ARG A 208 27.22 10.92 -7.24
C ARG A 208 28.16 11.01 -6.05
N THR A 209 28.10 12.08 -5.27
CA THR A 209 28.95 12.24 -4.06
C THR A 209 28.67 11.19 -2.99
N GLN A 210 27.45 10.65 -2.96
CA GLN A 210 27.04 9.59 -2.03
C GLN A 210 27.28 8.18 -2.57
N GLY A 211 27.96 8.05 -3.72
CA GLY A 211 28.41 6.78 -4.27
C GLY A 211 27.35 6.03 -5.10
N VAL A 212 26.31 6.72 -5.56
CA VAL A 212 25.36 6.15 -6.53
C VAL A 212 26.05 6.00 -7.89
N PRO A 213 25.95 4.84 -8.57
CA PRO A 213 26.56 4.64 -9.87
C PRO A 213 26.07 5.64 -10.91
N ALA A 214 26.97 6.23 -11.69
CA ALA A 214 26.61 7.25 -12.69
C ALA A 214 25.60 6.72 -13.72
N GLN A 215 25.69 5.44 -14.08
CA GLN A 215 24.76 4.79 -15.01
C GLN A 215 23.33 4.65 -14.46
N TRP A 216 23.12 4.89 -13.16
CA TRP A 216 21.79 4.93 -12.56
C TRP A 216 21.13 6.30 -12.65
N LEU A 217 21.86 7.35 -13.02
CA LEU A 217 21.35 8.72 -13.10
C LEU A 217 20.96 9.14 -14.53
N LEU A 218 21.42 8.39 -15.53
CA LEU A 218 21.01 8.49 -16.94
C LEU A 218 19.67 7.78 -17.14
#